data_AF-A0A642C6W1-F1
#
_entry.id   AF-A0A642C6W1-F1
#
_cell.length_a   1.000
_cell.length_b   1.000
_cell.length_c   1.000
_cell.angle_alpha   90.00
_cell.angle_beta   90.00
_cell.angle_gamma   90.00
#
_symmetry.space_group_name_H-M   'P 1'
#
loop_
_entity.id
_entity.type
_entity.pdbx_description
1 polymer ?
#
loop_
_entity_poly.entity_id
_entity_poly.type
_entity_poly.pdbx_seq_one_letter_code
_entity_poly.pdbx_strand_id
1 'polypeptide(L)'
;MFMGSERSKLGKETSAMMERLMAKVNARMGNISKNISVQEVATIQKAKRIKTDSEIANIKQKWNERKLYNKITNTENEIRLNKSFETGVLFDRNGNVVIDKRGAKYSVAFTDEECAKMKDCVFTHNHPRGWQEPEKSLGRIGNSFSPADMYLAIAHNVSEMRAVTPNYTFAMKRPEEGWGITISKFEKLVNRENNKLRAEFTARINNNTLSPTMASVVHYHILWKRISEKMGWNYTKAKTR
;
A
#
# COMPACT_ATOMS: atom_id res chain seq x y z
N MET A 1 -12.64 55.63 25.69
CA MET A 1 -12.13 55.44 27.06
C MET A 1 -11.28 54.16 27.07
N PHE A 2 -9.98 54.34 27.36
CA PHE A 2 -8.95 53.37 27.74
C PHE A 2 -9.13 51.85 27.49
N MET A 3 -8.30 51.30 26.59
CA MET A 3 -7.65 50.00 26.79
C MET A 3 -6.17 50.12 26.40
N GLY A 4 -5.37 50.64 27.33
CA GLY A 4 -3.95 50.87 27.16
C GLY A 4 -3.22 50.67 28.49
N SER A 5 -3.18 49.43 28.99
CA SER A 5 -2.33 49.11 30.15
C SER A 5 -1.94 47.63 30.30
N GLU A 6 -2.57 46.68 29.60
CA GLU A 6 -2.25 45.25 29.79
C GLU A 6 -1.15 44.69 28.86
N ARG A 7 -0.90 45.30 27.68
CA ARG A 7 0.19 44.87 26.80
C ARG A 7 1.59 45.26 27.28
N SER A 8 1.73 46.21 28.22
CA SER A 8 3.04 46.69 28.67
C SER A 8 3.63 45.90 29.85
N LYS A 9 2.81 45.13 30.59
CA LYS A 9 3.30 44.27 31.68
C LYS A 9 3.88 42.95 31.16
N LEU A 10 3.22 42.33 30.18
CA LEU A 10 3.68 41.06 29.58
C LEU A 10 5.06 41.20 28.90
N GLY A 11 5.32 42.32 28.21
CA GLY A 11 6.60 42.58 27.52
C GLY A 11 7.78 42.84 28.46
N LYS A 12 7.53 43.39 29.65
CA LYS A 12 8.58 43.64 30.66
C LYS A 12 9.00 42.36 31.38
N GLU A 13 8.04 41.47 31.68
CA GLU A 13 8.32 40.18 32.32
C GLU A 13 9.08 39.23 31.39
N THR A 14 8.76 39.21 30.09
CA THR A 14 9.50 38.39 29.10
C THR A 14 10.94 38.87 28.91
N SER A 15 11.17 40.19 28.95
CA SER A 15 12.52 40.75 28.77
C SER A 15 13.41 40.47 29.99
N ALA A 16 12.86 40.60 31.21
CA ALA A 16 13.59 40.28 32.44
C ALA A 16 13.89 38.77 32.58
N MET A 17 13.02 37.90 32.07
CA MET A 17 13.26 36.45 32.03
C MET A 17 14.38 36.10 31.04
N MET A 18 14.41 36.73 29.87
CA MET A 18 15.45 36.54 28.86
C MET A 18 16.82 37.00 29.38
N GLU A 19 16.88 38.15 30.07
CA GLU A 19 18.11 38.68 30.62
C GLU A 19 18.69 37.78 31.73
N ARG A 20 17.83 37.23 32.60
CA ARG A 20 18.22 36.22 33.61
C ARG A 20 18.71 34.91 32.97
N LEU A 21 18.12 34.51 31.84
CA LEU A 21 18.55 33.32 31.11
C LEU A 21 19.95 33.54 30.51
N MET A 22 20.18 34.70 29.88
CA MET A 22 21.46 35.05 29.28
C MET A 22 22.56 35.22 30.35
N ALA A 23 22.26 35.79 31.51
CA ALA A 23 23.19 35.87 32.63
C ALA A 23 23.60 34.48 33.16
N LYS A 24 22.64 33.53 33.25
CA LYS A 24 22.94 32.13 33.64
C LYS A 24 23.78 31.41 32.60
N VAL A 25 23.53 31.63 31.31
CA VAL A 25 24.33 31.04 30.23
C VAL A 25 25.77 31.59 30.28
N ASN A 26 25.95 32.90 30.43
CA ASN A 26 27.27 33.52 30.51
C ASN A 26 28.05 33.12 31.77
N ALA A 27 27.40 32.99 32.92
CA ALA A 27 28.04 32.47 34.14
C ALA A 27 28.46 30.99 34.00
N ARG A 28 27.67 30.19 33.27
CA ARG A 28 27.97 28.78 32.99
C ARG A 28 29.10 28.65 31.97
N MET A 29 29.21 29.54 30.99
CA MET A 29 30.32 29.55 30.03
C MET A 29 31.62 30.12 30.62
N GLY A 30 31.54 31.13 31.50
CA GLY A 30 32.71 31.71 32.19
C GLY A 30 33.44 30.69 33.08
N ASN A 31 32.69 29.81 33.76
CA ASN A 31 33.25 28.77 34.64
C ASN A 31 33.71 27.49 33.91
N ILE A 32 33.43 27.34 32.61
CA ILE A 32 33.95 26.21 31.80
C ILE A 32 35.34 26.55 31.20
N SER A 33 35.78 27.81 31.28
CA SER A 33 37.04 28.27 30.66
C SER A 33 38.30 28.16 31.54
N LYS A 34 38.21 27.68 32.78
CA LYS A 34 39.35 27.52 33.70
C LYS A 34 39.45 26.12 34.29
N ASN A 35 39.77 25.13 33.43
CA ASN A 35 40.52 23.89 33.75
C ASN A 35 40.30 22.84 32.66
N ILE A 36 40.76 23.13 31.45
CA ILE A 36 41.08 22.07 30.49
C ILE A 36 42.53 22.30 30.08
N SER A 37 43.42 21.56 30.74
CA SER A 37 44.78 21.32 30.25
C SER A 37 44.67 20.85 28.80
N VAL A 38 45.50 21.43 27.92
CA VAL A 38 45.61 21.07 26.51
C VAL A 38 46.03 19.60 26.40
N GLN A 39 45.05 18.70 26.44
CA GLN A 39 45.17 17.33 25.96
C GLN A 39 44.53 17.30 24.58
N GLU A 40 45.33 16.83 23.62
CA GLU A 40 45.05 16.68 22.19
C GLU A 40 43.56 16.51 21.89
N VAL A 41 42.96 17.51 21.25
CA VAL A 41 41.75 17.28 20.47
C VAL A 41 42.20 16.48 19.24
N ALA A 42 42.36 15.17 19.41
CA ALA A 42 42.53 14.24 18.31
C ALA A 42 41.36 14.49 17.35
N THR A 43 41.68 14.95 16.15
CA THR A 43 40.71 15.08 15.08
C THR A 43 40.22 13.67 14.76
N ILE A 44 39.05 13.29 15.29
CA ILE A 44 38.34 12.10 14.86
C ILE A 44 37.90 12.38 13.41
N GLN A 45 38.79 12.12 12.45
CA GLN A 45 38.39 11.92 11.06
C GLN A 45 37.50 10.68 11.07
N LYS A 46 36.17 10.88 11.16
CA LYS A 46 35.22 9.78 10.97
C LYS A 46 35.50 9.20 9.59
N ALA A 47 36.10 8.01 9.56
CA ALA A 47 36.34 7.28 8.34
C ALA A 47 35.03 7.21 7.55
N LYS A 48 35.05 7.74 6.32
CA LYS A 48 33.88 7.75 5.44
C LYS A 48 33.52 6.30 5.19
N ARG A 49 32.43 5.80 5.78
CA ARG A 49 31.99 4.41 5.58
C ARG A 49 31.74 4.18 4.10
N ILE A 50 32.63 3.44 3.45
CA ILE A 50 32.45 2.95 2.08
C ILE A 50 31.49 1.78 2.16
N LYS A 51 30.41 1.83 1.39
CA LYS A 51 29.47 0.72 1.28
C LYS A 51 30.07 -0.34 0.37
N THR A 52 29.89 -1.60 0.73
CA THR A 52 30.20 -2.73 -0.14
C THR A 52 29.32 -2.71 -1.40
N ASP A 53 29.74 -3.38 -2.46
CA ASP A 53 28.95 -3.49 -3.69
C ASP A 53 27.57 -4.13 -3.42
N SER A 54 27.51 -5.10 -2.50
CA SER A 54 26.25 -5.71 -2.06
C SER A 54 25.33 -4.70 -1.36
N GLU A 55 25.86 -3.86 -0.47
CA GLU A 55 25.08 -2.78 0.17
C GLU A 55 24.57 -1.76 -0.87
N ILE A 56 25.41 -1.40 -1.85
CA ILE A 56 25.03 -0.48 -2.93
C ILE A 56 23.92 -1.10 -3.79
N ALA A 57 24.04 -2.38 -4.16
CA ALA A 57 23.04 -3.10 -4.93
C ALA A 57 21.69 -3.17 -4.18
N ASN A 58 21.72 -3.52 -2.88
CA ASN A 58 20.54 -3.56 -2.03
C ASN A 58 19.84 -2.20 -1.92
N ILE A 59 20.61 -1.11 -1.79
CA ILE A 59 20.05 0.25 -1.75
C ILE A 59 19.39 0.60 -3.07
N LYS A 60 20.05 0.31 -4.21
CA LYS A 60 19.48 0.55 -5.54
C LYS A 60 18.19 -0.24 -5.75
N GLN A 61 18.16 -1.50 -5.33
CA GLN A 61 16.95 -2.34 -5.42
C GLN A 61 15.79 -1.74 -4.62
N LYS A 62 16.01 -1.38 -3.35
CA LYS A 62 14.99 -0.74 -2.51
C LYS A 62 14.50 0.59 -3.08
N TRP A 63 15.40 1.37 -3.69
CA TRP A 63 15.04 2.61 -4.35
C TRP A 63 14.15 2.39 -5.56
N ASN A 64 14.50 1.42 -6.42
CA ASN A 64 13.70 1.06 -7.60
C ASN A 64 12.32 0.52 -7.20
N GLU A 65 12.27 -0.33 -6.17
CA GLU A 65 11.01 -0.84 -5.63
C GLU A 65 10.12 0.31 -5.13
N ARG A 66 10.67 1.24 -4.35
CA ARG A 66 9.93 2.43 -3.90
C ARG A 66 9.42 3.26 -5.06
N LYS A 67 10.24 3.47 -6.10
CA LYS A 67 9.85 4.22 -7.30
C LYS A 67 8.68 3.54 -8.03
N LEU A 68 8.72 2.22 -8.16
CA LEU A 68 7.64 1.41 -8.75
C LEU A 68 6.34 1.57 -7.96
N TYR A 69 6.35 1.31 -6.64
CA TYR A 69 5.13 1.38 -5.84
C TYR A 69 4.57 2.80 -5.67
N ASN A 70 5.40 3.83 -5.71
CA ASN A 70 4.92 5.22 -5.77
C ASN A 70 4.12 5.48 -7.06
N LYS A 71 4.62 5.01 -8.22
CA LYS A 71 3.90 5.14 -9.49
C LYS A 71 2.60 4.35 -9.48
N ILE A 72 2.64 3.10 -9.02
CA ILE A 72 1.44 2.27 -8.85
C ILE A 72 0.43 3.01 -7.98
N THR A 73 0.81 3.48 -6.79
CA THR A 73 -0.10 4.17 -5.86
C THR A 73 -0.73 5.43 -6.49
N ASN A 74 0.05 6.22 -7.23
CA ASN A 74 -0.47 7.39 -7.92
C ASN A 74 -1.51 7.01 -8.97
N THR A 75 -1.20 6.02 -9.82
CA THR A 75 -2.15 5.48 -10.80
C THR A 75 -3.38 4.88 -10.12
N GLU A 76 -3.21 4.14 -9.03
CA GLU A 76 -4.32 3.59 -8.24
C GLU A 76 -5.24 4.70 -7.73
N ASN A 77 -4.70 5.82 -7.25
CA ASN A 77 -5.51 6.96 -6.80
C ASN A 77 -6.32 7.59 -7.94
N GLU A 78 -5.79 7.60 -9.16
CA GLU A 78 -6.50 8.10 -10.35
C GLU A 78 -7.61 7.13 -10.78
N ILE A 79 -7.27 5.86 -11.04
CA ILE A 79 -8.22 4.88 -11.56
C ILE A 79 -9.30 4.53 -10.53
N ARG A 80 -9.01 4.64 -9.23
CA ARG A 80 -9.98 4.46 -8.15
C ARG A 80 -11.16 5.41 -8.27
N LEU A 81 -10.93 6.63 -8.73
CA LEU A 81 -11.99 7.65 -8.86
C LEU A 81 -12.85 7.44 -10.11
N ASN A 82 -12.45 6.53 -11.00
CA ASN A 82 -13.26 6.13 -12.13
C ASN A 82 -14.45 5.28 -11.70
N LYS A 83 -15.65 5.81 -11.91
CA LYS A 83 -16.94 5.19 -11.55
C LYS A 83 -17.62 4.50 -12.74
N SER A 84 -17.14 4.74 -13.95
CA SER A 84 -17.88 4.46 -15.18
C SER A 84 -17.40 3.21 -15.89
N PHE A 85 -16.11 2.91 -15.80
CA PHE A 85 -15.51 1.74 -16.44
C PHE A 85 -14.31 1.24 -15.66
N GLU A 86 -13.86 0.05 -16.03
CA GLU A 86 -12.68 -0.59 -15.47
C GLU A 86 -11.45 -0.22 -16.30
N THR A 87 -10.38 0.14 -15.61
CA THR A 87 -9.07 0.44 -16.15
C THR A 87 -8.09 -0.59 -15.62
N GLY A 88 -7.25 -1.13 -16.50
CA GLY A 88 -6.12 -1.97 -16.12
C GLY A 88 -4.79 -1.36 -16.55
N VAL A 89 -3.81 -1.32 -15.64
CA VAL A 89 -2.46 -0.78 -15.88
C VAL A 89 -1.39 -1.78 -15.44
N LEU A 90 -0.44 -2.07 -16.32
CA LEU A 90 0.71 -2.94 -16.04
C LEU A 90 2.01 -2.14 -15.91
N PHE A 91 2.78 -2.48 -14.90
CA PHE A 91 4.10 -1.92 -14.64
C PHE A 91 5.17 -3.00 -14.72
N ASP A 92 6.26 -2.72 -15.43
CA ASP A 92 7.46 -3.55 -15.38
C ASP A 92 8.20 -3.36 -14.04
N ARG A 93 9.26 -4.16 -13.81
CA ARG A 93 10.08 -4.10 -12.59
C ARG A 93 10.82 -2.76 -12.41
N ASN A 94 10.94 -1.95 -13.46
CA ASN A 94 11.57 -0.63 -13.43
C ASN A 94 10.56 0.50 -13.17
N GLY A 95 9.26 0.17 -13.10
CA GLY A 95 8.17 1.13 -12.96
C GLY A 95 7.79 1.84 -14.26
N ASN A 96 8.08 1.25 -15.42
CA ASN A 96 7.53 1.74 -16.69
C ASN A 96 6.15 1.13 -16.93
N VAL A 97 5.25 1.92 -17.50
CA VAL A 97 3.93 1.44 -17.90
C VAL A 97 4.10 0.63 -19.19
N VAL A 98 3.70 -0.64 -19.15
CA VAL A 98 3.76 -1.56 -20.30
C VAL A 98 2.44 -1.58 -21.05
N ILE A 99 1.34 -1.49 -20.31
CA ILE A 99 -0.03 -1.46 -20.83
C ILE A 99 -0.83 -0.48 -19.97
N ASP A 100 -1.63 0.37 -20.60
CA ASP A 100 -2.65 1.19 -19.96
C ASP A 100 -3.93 1.08 -20.77
N LYS A 101 -4.93 0.36 -20.24
CA LYS A 101 -6.13 -0.02 -21.00
C LYS A 101 -7.40 0.41 -20.31
N ARG A 102 -8.28 1.04 -21.08
CA ARG A 102 -9.65 1.43 -20.69
C ARG A 102 -10.58 0.32 -21.19
N GLY A 103 -11.32 -0.29 -20.27
CA GLY A 103 -12.22 -1.40 -20.52
C GLY A 103 -13.69 -0.98 -20.62
N ALA A 104 -14.56 -1.98 -20.53
CA ALA A 104 -16.00 -1.80 -20.39
C ALA A 104 -16.36 -1.42 -18.95
N LYS A 105 -17.67 -1.30 -18.68
CA LYS A 105 -18.20 -0.86 -17.38
C LYS A 105 -17.59 -1.60 -16.19
N TYR A 106 -17.35 -2.90 -16.34
CA TYR A 106 -16.93 -3.79 -15.25
C TYR A 106 -15.99 -4.92 -15.71
N SER A 107 -15.23 -4.66 -16.77
CA SER A 107 -14.27 -5.63 -17.28
C SER A 107 -13.26 -4.92 -18.17
N VAL A 108 -11.99 -5.33 -18.07
CA VAL A 108 -10.95 -5.02 -19.05
C VAL A 108 -10.47 -6.33 -19.67
N ALA A 109 -10.39 -6.39 -20.99
CA ALA A 109 -9.95 -7.57 -21.74
C ALA A 109 -8.63 -7.27 -22.44
N PHE A 110 -7.77 -8.27 -22.59
CA PHE A 110 -6.44 -8.14 -23.20
C PHE A 110 -6.30 -9.07 -24.40
N THR A 111 -5.56 -8.64 -25.42
CA THR A 111 -5.19 -9.51 -26.55
C THR A 111 -4.07 -10.47 -26.15
N ASP A 112 -3.80 -11.48 -26.98
CA ASP A 112 -2.72 -12.43 -26.71
C ASP A 112 -1.35 -11.72 -26.69
N GLU A 113 -1.13 -10.71 -27.53
CA GLU A 113 0.11 -9.92 -27.56
C GLU A 113 0.28 -9.05 -26.30
N GLU A 114 -0.83 -8.57 -25.74
CA GLU A 114 -0.83 -7.85 -24.46
C GLU A 114 -0.56 -8.81 -23.30
N CYS A 115 -1.23 -9.97 -23.30
CA CYS A 115 -1.04 -11.04 -22.33
C CYS A 115 0.41 -11.56 -22.30
N ALA A 116 1.08 -11.65 -23.45
CA ALA A 116 2.48 -12.04 -23.54
C ALA A 116 3.44 -11.08 -22.80
N LYS A 117 3.04 -9.84 -22.56
CA LYS A 117 3.84 -8.82 -21.86
C LYS A 117 3.65 -8.83 -20.35
N MET A 118 2.71 -9.60 -19.81
CA MET A 118 2.33 -9.50 -18.40
C MET A 118 3.27 -10.22 -17.43
N LYS A 119 4.10 -11.14 -17.94
CA LYS A 119 5.02 -11.90 -17.11
C LYS A 119 5.90 -10.96 -16.30
N ASP A 120 6.01 -11.26 -15.01
CA ASP A 120 6.80 -10.51 -14.03
C ASP A 120 6.37 -9.05 -13.78
N CYS A 121 5.32 -8.57 -14.44
CA CYS A 121 4.76 -7.24 -14.21
C CYS A 121 3.87 -7.20 -12.96
N VAL A 122 3.70 -5.99 -12.41
CA VAL A 122 2.64 -5.69 -11.45
C VAL A 122 1.43 -5.18 -12.22
N PHE A 123 0.28 -5.82 -12.05
CA PHE A 123 -0.95 -5.42 -12.68
C PHE A 123 -1.91 -4.83 -11.65
N THR A 124 -2.42 -3.63 -11.90
CA THR A 124 -3.44 -2.99 -11.06
C THR A 124 -4.66 -2.59 -11.89
N HIS A 125 -5.86 -2.80 -11.35
CA HIS A 125 -7.12 -2.42 -11.98
C HIS A 125 -8.15 -1.91 -10.96
N ASN A 126 -9.11 -1.09 -11.41
CA ASN A 126 -10.18 -0.61 -10.54
C ASN A 126 -11.49 -1.40 -10.69
N HIS A 127 -12.18 -1.62 -9.57
CA HIS A 127 -13.54 -2.14 -9.53
C HIS A 127 -14.53 -1.01 -9.23
N PRO A 128 -15.23 -0.46 -10.24
CA PRO A 128 -16.06 0.73 -10.04
C PRO A 128 -17.37 0.45 -9.28
N ARG A 129 -17.78 -0.82 -9.12
CA ARG A 129 -19.06 -1.20 -8.48
C ARG A 129 -19.22 -0.64 -7.07
N GLY A 130 -18.14 -0.56 -6.30
CA GLY A 130 -18.19 0.02 -4.95
C GLY A 130 -18.70 1.47 -4.94
N TRP A 131 -18.60 2.20 -6.07
CA TRP A 131 -19.12 3.57 -6.18
C TRP A 131 -20.64 3.69 -6.18
N GLN A 132 -21.37 2.60 -6.45
CA GLN A 132 -22.85 2.58 -6.49
C GLN A 132 -23.47 2.44 -5.10
N GLU A 133 -22.68 2.03 -4.12
CA GLU A 133 -23.12 1.83 -2.75
C GLU A 133 -23.14 3.17 -1.98
N PRO A 134 -23.83 3.30 -0.82
CA PRO A 134 -23.74 4.50 0.01
C PRO A 134 -22.32 4.70 0.61
N GLU A 135 -21.89 5.94 0.84
CA GLU A 135 -20.52 6.26 1.30
C GLU A 135 -20.07 5.52 2.55
N LYS A 136 -20.97 5.40 3.53
CA LYS A 136 -20.69 4.76 4.82
C LYS A 136 -21.16 3.31 4.90
N SER A 137 -21.54 2.72 3.77
CA SER A 137 -22.00 1.32 3.71
C SER A 137 -20.82 0.35 3.62
N LEU A 138 -21.07 -0.89 4.02
CA LEU A 138 -20.13 -2.00 3.80
C LEU A 138 -19.95 -2.30 2.32
N GLY A 139 -20.98 -2.07 1.49
CA GLY A 139 -20.89 -2.21 0.05
C GLY A 139 -19.81 -1.33 -0.58
N ARG A 140 -19.51 -0.16 0.02
CA ARG A 140 -18.44 0.74 -0.43
C ARG A 140 -17.04 0.10 -0.41
N ILE A 141 -16.84 -0.95 0.38
CA ILE A 141 -15.59 -1.73 0.40
C ILE A 141 -15.33 -2.32 -1.00
N GLY A 142 -16.39 -2.70 -1.71
CA GLY A 142 -16.30 -3.39 -3.00
C GLY A 142 -15.74 -4.81 -2.87
N ASN A 143 -15.70 -5.49 -4.01
CA ASN A 143 -15.14 -6.84 -4.09
C ASN A 143 -13.65 -6.78 -4.42
N SER A 144 -12.90 -7.72 -3.85
CA SER A 144 -11.52 -8.02 -4.27
C SER A 144 -11.52 -8.69 -5.65
N PHE A 145 -10.53 -9.55 -5.93
CA PHE A 145 -10.41 -10.25 -7.21
C PHE A 145 -11.64 -11.10 -7.57
N SER A 146 -11.97 -11.14 -8.85
CA SER A 146 -12.75 -12.20 -9.46
C SER A 146 -11.86 -13.45 -9.68
N PRO A 147 -12.46 -14.63 -9.93
CA PRO A 147 -11.67 -15.79 -10.37
C PRO A 147 -10.91 -15.53 -11.66
N ALA A 148 -11.46 -14.73 -12.59
CA ALA A 148 -10.83 -14.39 -13.86
C ALA A 148 -9.53 -13.61 -13.65
N ASP A 149 -9.49 -12.68 -12.69
CA ASP A 149 -8.28 -11.93 -12.39
C ASP A 149 -7.18 -12.88 -11.93
N MET A 150 -7.51 -13.84 -11.05
CA MET A 150 -6.53 -14.81 -10.58
C MET A 150 -6.10 -15.81 -11.66
N TYR A 151 -7.01 -16.21 -12.57
CA TYR A 151 -6.63 -17.00 -13.75
C TYR A 151 -5.65 -16.24 -14.64
N LEU A 152 -5.89 -14.96 -14.92
CA LEU A 152 -5.00 -14.10 -15.70
C LEU A 152 -3.62 -14.01 -15.03
N ALA A 153 -3.60 -13.76 -13.71
CA ALA A 153 -2.35 -13.65 -12.95
C ALA A 153 -1.49 -14.92 -13.04
N ILE A 154 -2.12 -16.09 -12.91
CA ILE A 154 -1.45 -17.39 -12.95
C ILE A 154 -1.04 -17.75 -14.37
N ALA A 155 -1.95 -17.60 -15.35
CA ALA A 155 -1.71 -17.98 -16.74
C ALA A 155 -0.54 -17.20 -17.36
N HIS A 156 -0.45 -15.91 -17.04
CA HIS A 156 0.61 -15.03 -17.57
C HIS A 156 1.70 -14.73 -16.54
N ASN A 157 1.68 -15.41 -15.40
CA ASN A 157 2.75 -15.37 -14.41
C ASN A 157 3.10 -13.94 -13.96
N VAL A 158 2.05 -13.15 -13.71
CA VAL A 158 2.10 -11.79 -13.16
C VAL A 158 2.74 -11.83 -11.76
N SER A 159 3.62 -10.87 -11.44
CA SER A 159 4.31 -10.88 -10.14
C SER A 159 3.42 -10.41 -9.00
N GLU A 160 2.49 -9.50 -9.27
CA GLU A 160 1.49 -9.04 -8.31
C GLU A 160 0.21 -8.59 -9.01
N MET A 161 -0.92 -9.09 -8.55
CA MET A 161 -2.25 -8.67 -8.97
C MET A 161 -2.85 -7.72 -7.93
N ARG A 162 -3.37 -6.57 -8.36
CA ARG A 162 -3.92 -5.53 -7.48
C ARG A 162 -5.30 -5.09 -7.98
N ALA A 163 -6.27 -5.06 -7.06
CA ALA A 163 -7.64 -4.63 -7.35
C ALA A 163 -8.01 -3.47 -6.43
N VAL A 164 -8.47 -2.38 -7.04
CA VAL A 164 -8.67 -1.10 -6.39
C VAL A 164 -10.16 -0.77 -6.32
N THR A 165 -10.69 -0.61 -5.12
CA THR A 165 -12.09 -0.23 -4.88
C THR A 165 -12.16 1.19 -4.32
N PRO A 166 -13.32 1.80 -4.03
CA PRO A 166 -13.36 3.20 -3.56
C PRO A 166 -12.48 3.53 -2.35
N ASN A 167 -12.33 2.59 -1.40
CA ASN A 167 -11.61 2.83 -0.15
C ASN A 167 -10.49 1.80 0.14
N TYR A 168 -10.39 0.71 -0.62
CA TYR A 168 -9.45 -0.37 -0.36
C TYR A 168 -8.62 -0.72 -1.58
N THR A 169 -7.42 -1.24 -1.35
CA THR A 169 -6.65 -1.99 -2.35
C THR A 169 -6.44 -3.40 -1.83
N PHE A 170 -6.73 -4.36 -2.69
CA PHE A 170 -6.42 -5.77 -2.50
C PHE A 170 -5.19 -6.10 -3.33
N ALA A 171 -4.26 -6.86 -2.77
CA ALA A 171 -3.07 -7.32 -3.51
C ALA A 171 -2.84 -8.81 -3.28
N MET A 172 -2.47 -9.53 -4.34
CA MET A 172 -1.99 -10.90 -4.29
C MET A 172 -0.62 -10.96 -4.98
N LYS A 173 0.43 -11.25 -4.21
CA LYS A 173 1.80 -11.34 -4.71
C LYS A 173 2.20 -12.79 -4.91
N ARG A 174 2.75 -13.06 -6.09
CA ARG A 174 3.31 -14.35 -6.47
C ARG A 174 4.58 -14.64 -5.66
N PRO A 175 4.80 -15.88 -5.17
CA PRO A 175 6.09 -16.31 -4.63
C PRO A 175 7.25 -16.16 -5.64
N GLU A 176 8.49 -16.15 -5.15
CA GLU A 176 9.68 -16.04 -6.01
C GLU A 176 9.78 -17.18 -7.03
N GLU A 177 9.47 -18.41 -6.60
CA GLU A 177 9.43 -19.62 -7.44
C GLU A 177 8.24 -19.67 -8.43
N GLY A 178 7.39 -18.63 -8.43
CA GLY A 178 6.18 -18.57 -9.24
C GLY A 178 4.92 -18.99 -8.50
N TRP A 179 3.79 -19.11 -9.21
CA TRP A 179 2.49 -19.43 -8.61
C TRP A 179 2.39 -20.88 -8.10
N GLY A 180 3.27 -21.78 -8.54
CA GLY A 180 3.34 -23.17 -8.04
C GLY A 180 2.11 -24.04 -8.35
N ILE A 181 1.25 -23.62 -9.28
CA ILE A 181 0.02 -24.34 -9.63
C ILE A 181 -0.34 -24.17 -11.11
N THR A 182 -0.87 -25.22 -11.73
CA THR A 182 -1.42 -25.17 -13.09
C THR A 182 -2.85 -24.66 -13.07
N ILE A 183 -3.32 -24.04 -14.16
CA ILE A 183 -4.69 -23.52 -14.27
C ILE A 183 -5.75 -24.57 -13.93
N SER A 184 -5.62 -25.79 -14.45
CA SER A 184 -6.59 -26.88 -14.16
C SER A 184 -6.63 -27.25 -12.66
N LYS A 185 -5.47 -27.30 -11.98
CA LYS A 185 -5.43 -27.57 -10.54
C LYS A 185 -5.98 -26.38 -9.74
N PHE A 186 -5.69 -25.16 -10.19
CA PHE A 186 -6.18 -23.94 -9.57
C PHE A 186 -7.71 -23.82 -9.67
N GLU A 187 -8.29 -24.11 -10.83
CA GLU A 187 -9.74 -24.13 -11.03
C GLU A 187 -10.43 -25.10 -10.06
N LYS A 188 -9.91 -26.33 -9.94
CA LYS A 188 -10.42 -27.32 -8.98
C LYS A 188 -10.32 -26.82 -7.53
N LEU A 189 -9.21 -26.16 -7.19
CA LEU A 189 -9.02 -25.55 -5.86
C LEU A 189 -10.05 -24.44 -5.60
N VAL A 190 -10.20 -23.51 -6.54
CA VAL A 190 -11.17 -22.40 -6.45
C VAL A 190 -12.58 -22.94 -6.31
N ASN A 191 -13.00 -23.86 -7.18
CA ASN A 191 -14.35 -24.42 -7.14
C ASN A 191 -14.65 -25.12 -5.81
N ARG A 192 -13.70 -25.92 -5.31
CA ARG A 192 -13.84 -26.62 -4.03
C ARG A 192 -13.97 -25.64 -2.85
N GLU A 193 -13.08 -24.65 -2.76
CA GLU A 193 -13.11 -23.69 -1.64
C GLU A 193 -14.29 -22.72 -1.74
N ASN A 194 -14.69 -22.33 -2.96
CA ASN A 194 -15.86 -21.51 -3.20
C ASN A 194 -17.16 -22.23 -2.80
N ASN A 195 -17.30 -23.52 -3.14
CA ASN A 195 -18.47 -24.32 -2.77
C ASN A 195 -18.59 -24.50 -1.24
N LYS A 196 -17.48 -24.75 -0.55
CA LYS A 196 -17.44 -24.79 0.92
C LYS A 196 -17.87 -23.45 1.52
N LEU A 197 -17.28 -22.35 1.04
CA LEU A 197 -17.58 -21.00 1.53
C LEU A 197 -19.05 -20.63 1.32
N ARG A 198 -19.62 -20.98 0.15
CA ARG A 198 -21.05 -20.78 -0.13
C ARG A 198 -21.92 -21.55 0.85
N ALA A 199 -21.64 -22.83 1.09
CA ALA A 199 -22.40 -23.63 2.05
C ALA A 199 -22.35 -23.04 3.46
N GLU A 200 -21.16 -22.62 3.92
CA GLU A 200 -20.98 -21.92 5.21
C GLU A 200 -21.80 -20.63 5.28
N PHE A 201 -21.76 -19.81 4.22
CA PHE A 201 -22.51 -18.55 4.18
C PHE A 201 -24.02 -18.79 4.12
N THR A 202 -24.49 -19.76 3.35
CA THR A 202 -25.91 -20.15 3.31
C THR A 202 -26.40 -20.58 4.68
N ALA A 203 -25.65 -21.42 5.40
CA ALA A 203 -26.00 -21.80 6.77
C ALA A 203 -26.10 -20.58 7.70
N ARG A 204 -25.16 -19.63 7.57
CA ARG A 204 -25.13 -18.40 8.36
C ARG A 204 -26.22 -17.38 7.97
N ILE A 205 -26.68 -17.40 6.73
CA ILE A 205 -27.82 -16.58 6.29
C ILE A 205 -29.11 -17.19 6.85
N ASN A 206 -29.28 -18.51 6.72
CA ASN A 206 -30.48 -19.21 7.20
C ASN A 206 -30.65 -19.11 8.72
N ASN A 207 -29.56 -18.99 9.48
CA ASN A 207 -29.60 -18.79 10.93
C ASN A 207 -29.54 -17.30 11.35
N ASN A 208 -29.66 -16.35 10.41
CA ASN A 208 -29.63 -14.90 10.64
C ASN A 208 -28.35 -14.34 11.29
N THR A 209 -27.21 -15.05 11.21
CA THR A 209 -25.91 -14.59 11.72
C THR A 209 -25.02 -13.90 10.67
N LEU A 210 -25.49 -13.82 9.42
CA LEU A 210 -24.85 -13.13 8.31
C LEU A 210 -25.92 -12.62 7.34
N SER A 211 -25.92 -11.33 7.03
CA SER A 211 -26.82 -10.81 6.00
C SER A 211 -26.31 -11.17 4.60
N PRO A 212 -27.20 -11.36 3.60
CA PRO A 212 -26.80 -11.60 2.21
C PRO A 212 -25.88 -10.50 1.67
N THR A 213 -26.14 -9.23 2.02
CA THR A 213 -25.29 -8.09 1.64
C THR A 213 -23.88 -8.21 2.21
N MET A 214 -23.76 -8.54 3.51
CA MET A 214 -22.45 -8.75 4.12
C MET A 214 -21.73 -9.92 3.46
N ALA A 215 -22.43 -11.04 3.25
CA ALA A 215 -21.89 -12.23 2.59
C ALA A 215 -21.30 -11.88 1.22
N SER A 216 -22.04 -11.13 0.39
CA SER A 216 -21.57 -10.68 -0.93
C SER A 216 -20.27 -9.87 -0.84
N VAL A 217 -20.20 -8.88 0.06
CA VAL A 217 -19.04 -8.00 0.23
C VAL A 217 -17.80 -8.76 0.68
N VAL A 218 -17.94 -9.75 1.56
CA VAL A 218 -16.79 -10.46 2.15
C VAL A 218 -16.41 -11.74 1.40
N HIS A 219 -17.25 -12.22 0.49
CA HIS A 219 -17.10 -13.53 -0.18
C HIS A 219 -15.72 -13.70 -0.82
N TYR A 220 -15.39 -12.86 -1.79
CA TYR A 220 -14.13 -12.99 -2.53
C TYR A 220 -12.92 -12.70 -1.65
N HIS A 221 -13.04 -11.77 -0.69
CA HIS A 221 -11.96 -11.52 0.26
C HIS A 221 -11.61 -12.78 1.07
N ILE A 222 -12.63 -13.47 1.61
CA ILE A 222 -12.43 -14.70 2.40
C ILE A 222 -11.94 -15.85 1.51
N LEU A 223 -12.48 -15.97 0.28
CA LEU A 223 -12.03 -16.99 -0.67
C LEU A 223 -10.53 -16.85 -0.96
N TRP A 224 -10.07 -15.65 -1.30
CA TRP A 224 -8.66 -15.44 -1.64
C TRP A 224 -7.74 -15.54 -0.44
N LYS A 225 -8.19 -15.12 0.75
CA LYS A 225 -7.44 -15.33 1.98
C LYS A 225 -7.20 -16.83 2.25
N ARG A 226 -8.24 -17.67 2.12
CA ARG A 226 -8.12 -19.13 2.31
C ARG A 226 -7.20 -19.77 1.28
N ILE A 227 -7.30 -19.35 0.02
CA ILE A 227 -6.46 -19.88 -1.05
C ILE A 227 -5.01 -19.43 -0.86
N SER A 228 -4.76 -18.17 -0.51
CA SER A 228 -3.39 -17.68 -0.28
C SER A 228 -2.70 -18.41 0.87
N GLU A 229 -3.43 -18.66 1.97
CA GLU A 229 -2.91 -19.43 3.12
C GLU A 229 -2.54 -20.87 2.71
N LYS A 230 -3.39 -21.55 1.92
CA LYS A 230 -3.12 -22.91 1.42
C LYS A 230 -1.94 -22.99 0.46
N MET A 231 -1.71 -21.94 -0.31
CA MET A 231 -0.71 -21.91 -1.37
C MET A 231 0.60 -21.20 -0.95
N GLY A 232 0.66 -20.63 0.24
CA GLY A 232 1.80 -19.82 0.68
C GLY A 232 1.95 -18.52 -0.11
N TRP A 233 0.86 -17.97 -0.65
CA TRP A 233 0.88 -16.69 -1.36
C TRP A 233 0.68 -15.52 -0.40
N ASN A 234 1.15 -14.33 -0.77
CA ASN A 234 0.97 -13.13 0.03
C ASN A 234 -0.27 -12.36 -0.43
N TYR A 235 -1.34 -12.44 0.35
CA TYR A 235 -2.57 -11.69 0.15
C TYR A 235 -2.71 -10.56 1.16
N THR A 236 -3.04 -9.36 0.69
CA THR A 236 -3.31 -8.21 1.56
C THR A 236 -4.61 -7.49 1.18
N LYS A 237 -5.21 -6.87 2.19
CA LYS A 237 -6.32 -5.92 2.07
C LYS A 237 -5.94 -4.69 2.88
N ALA A 238 -5.73 -3.56 2.21
CA ALA A 238 -5.36 -2.30 2.85
C ALA A 238 -6.46 -1.26 2.65
N LYS A 239 -6.79 -0.50 3.71
CA LYS A 239 -7.59 0.72 3.57
C LYS A 239 -6.66 1.81 3.01
N THR A 240 -7.04 2.37 1.87
CA THR A 240 -6.18 3.25 1.06
C THR A 240 -6.85 4.59 0.73
N ARG A 241 -8.08 4.80 1.20
CA ARG A 241 -8.77 6.09 1.22
C ARG A 241 -9.73 6.16 2.41
#